data_AF-A0A1Y1MT74-F1
#
_entry.id   AF-A0A1Y1MT74-F1
#
_cell.length_a   1.000
_cell.length_b   1.000
_cell.length_c   1.000
_cell.angle_alpha   90.00
_cell.angle_beta   90.00
_cell.angle_gamma   90.00
#
_symmetry.space_group_name_H-M   'P 1'
#
loop_
_entity.id
_entity.type
_entity.pdbx_description
1 polymer ?
#
loop_
_entity_poly.entity_id
_entity_poly.type
_entity_poly.pdbx_seq_one_letter_code
_entity_poly.pdbx_strand_id
1 'polypeptide(L)'
;MDLYMRAECGGFLQAAVLETVLRLLESKQSAELNPAKMDSPDDACSNAEFLLQVLDQVTLSIFMSPEACPKSVRFICGCLQRAVVSKWPGERLVRTRVVSGFIFLRLLCPALLNPRQFGLVGEQPSPAATRSLVMVAKCLQNLANLVEFGGKEPYMEVVNPFILKNKERMVVFLDQLSSVTEAGEPRITSKPDTARELATLHHICVAHLLELQAVVKINNNIKTLVTVTDMLSKHKQKYLEMIR
;
A
#
# COMPACT_ATOMS: atom_id res chain seq x y z
N MET A 1 -7.48 -3.47 -3.66
CA MET A 1 -6.98 -2.47 -2.69
C MET A 1 -5.74 -1.79 -3.22
N ASP A 2 -4.70 -2.54 -3.61
CA ASP A 2 -3.40 -1.99 -4.03
C ASP A 2 -3.49 -1.01 -5.20
N LEU A 3 -4.20 -1.36 -6.28
CA LEU A 3 -4.43 -0.46 -7.41
C LEU A 3 -5.15 0.83 -6.99
N TYR A 4 -6.13 0.71 -6.09
CA TYR A 4 -6.90 1.86 -5.59
C TYR A 4 -6.03 2.78 -4.73
N MET A 5 -5.25 2.24 -3.78
CA MET A 5 -4.31 3.06 -3.00
C MET A 5 -3.26 3.70 -3.88
N ARG A 6 -2.73 2.98 -4.88
CA ARG A 6 -1.73 3.54 -5.80
C ARG A 6 -2.29 4.73 -6.58
N ALA A 7 -3.56 4.69 -6.98
CA ALA A 7 -4.21 5.80 -7.67
C ALA A 7 -4.52 6.97 -6.74
N GLU A 8 -5.04 6.71 -5.54
CA GLU A 8 -5.63 7.75 -4.69
C GLU A 8 -4.66 8.31 -3.63
N CYS A 9 -3.68 7.53 -3.17
CA CYS A 9 -2.83 7.91 -2.02
C CYS A 9 -1.60 8.73 -2.40
N GLY A 10 -1.51 9.29 -3.61
CA GLY A 10 -0.35 10.08 -4.04
C GLY A 10 -0.02 11.23 -3.07
N GLY A 11 -1.04 12.01 -2.66
CA GLY A 11 -0.86 13.08 -1.68
C GLY A 11 -0.44 12.58 -0.29
N PHE A 12 -0.94 11.43 0.13
CA PHE A 12 -0.53 10.81 1.39
C PHE A 12 0.92 10.33 1.36
N LEU A 13 1.35 9.70 0.27
CA LEU A 13 2.74 9.28 0.09
C LEU A 13 3.68 10.48 0.06
N GLN A 14 3.29 11.56 -0.62
CA GLN A 14 4.08 12.79 -0.63
C GLN A 14 4.24 13.38 0.77
N ALA A 15 3.14 13.53 1.50
CA ALA A 15 3.18 14.04 2.87
C ALA A 15 4.00 13.14 3.81
N ALA A 16 3.83 11.82 3.72
CA ALA A 16 4.37 10.88 4.69
C ALA A 16 5.85 10.53 4.46
N VAL A 17 6.32 10.42 3.22
CA VAL A 17 7.65 9.83 2.93
C VAL A 17 8.51 10.59 1.92
N LEU A 18 8.00 11.59 1.19
CA LEU A 18 8.78 12.24 0.12
C LEU A 18 10.06 12.90 0.65
N GLU A 19 9.96 13.66 1.74
CA GLU A 19 11.13 14.31 2.34
C GLU A 19 12.21 13.30 2.73
N THR A 20 11.81 12.17 3.31
CA THR A 20 12.73 11.08 3.67
C THR A 20 13.38 10.46 2.43
N VAL A 21 12.61 10.23 1.36
CA VAL A 21 13.14 9.71 0.10
C VAL A 21 14.18 10.67 -0.45
N LEU A 22 13.86 11.95 -0.60
CA LEU A 22 14.78 12.97 -1.13
C LEU A 22 16.05 13.06 -0.27
N ARG A 23 15.91 13.10 1.06
CA ARG A 23 17.05 13.11 1.99
C ARG A 23 17.99 11.92 1.79
N LEU A 24 17.44 10.71 1.59
CA LEU A 24 18.24 9.50 1.38
C LEU A 24 18.89 9.43 -0.01
N LEU A 25 18.28 10.07 -1.02
CA LEU A 25 18.85 10.16 -2.36
C LEU A 25 20.08 11.09 -2.40
N GLU A 26 20.08 12.15 -1.59
CA GLU A 26 21.14 13.15 -1.52
C GLU A 26 22.22 12.82 -0.46
N SER A 27 21.92 11.94 0.49
CA SER A 27 22.83 11.59 1.58
C SER A 27 24.05 10.82 1.10
N LYS A 28 25.23 11.23 1.60
CA LYS A 28 26.47 10.45 1.49
C LYS A 28 26.60 9.40 2.60
N GLN A 29 25.93 9.61 3.74
CA GLN A 29 25.94 8.67 4.86
C GLN A 29 25.05 7.46 4.55
N SER A 30 25.59 6.27 4.76
CA SER A 30 24.86 5.01 4.60
C SER A 30 23.95 4.73 5.80
N ALA A 31 22.84 4.03 5.57
CA ALA A 31 22.01 3.47 6.63
C ALA A 31 22.13 1.93 6.72
N GLU A 32 23.14 1.34 6.06
CA GLU A 32 23.41 -0.10 6.05
C GLU A 32 24.03 -0.54 7.37
N LEU A 33 23.42 -1.57 7.98
CA LEU A 33 23.89 -2.17 9.24
C LEU A 33 24.34 -3.63 9.06
N ASN A 34 24.08 -4.24 7.90
CA ASN A 34 24.54 -5.59 7.65
C ASN A 34 26.06 -5.58 7.45
N PRO A 35 26.86 -6.22 8.32
CA PRO A 35 28.32 -6.18 8.22
C PRO A 35 28.86 -6.73 6.89
N ALA A 36 28.12 -7.63 6.23
CA ALA A 36 28.50 -8.21 4.94
C ALA A 36 28.27 -7.27 3.74
N LYS A 37 27.56 -6.16 3.94
CA LYS A 37 27.21 -5.17 2.91
C LYS A 37 27.78 -3.77 3.19
N MET A 38 28.42 -3.60 4.33
CA MET A 38 29.08 -2.36 4.72
C MET A 38 30.44 -2.24 4.04
N ASP A 39 30.84 -1.00 3.74
CA ASP A 39 32.14 -0.71 3.15
C ASP A 39 33.26 -0.79 4.20
N SER A 40 32.99 -0.37 5.44
CA SER A 40 33.87 -0.52 6.61
C SER A 40 33.08 -0.89 7.87
N PRO A 41 33.56 -1.82 8.72
CA PRO A 41 32.98 -2.09 10.03
C PRO A 41 32.99 -0.89 10.98
N ASP A 42 33.94 0.04 10.82
CA ASP A 42 34.08 1.23 11.68
C ASP A 42 32.90 2.21 11.50
N ASP A 43 32.19 2.12 10.38
CA ASP A 43 31.01 2.95 10.08
C ASP A 43 29.74 2.46 10.78
N ALA A 44 29.78 1.35 11.52
CA ALA A 44 28.57 0.74 12.10
C ALA A 44 27.85 1.70 13.05
N CYS A 45 28.60 2.44 13.87
CA CYS A 45 28.03 3.38 14.81
C CYS A 45 27.39 4.58 14.10
N SER A 46 28.10 5.19 13.14
CA SER A 46 27.60 6.34 12.39
C SER A 46 26.41 5.99 11.49
N ASN A 47 26.41 4.81 10.86
CA ASN A 47 25.28 4.29 10.08
C ASN A 47 24.05 4.06 10.97
N ALA A 48 24.23 3.52 12.18
CA ALA A 48 23.14 3.28 13.12
C ALA A 48 22.52 4.59 13.61
N GLU A 49 23.35 5.57 13.99
CA GLU A 49 22.89 6.90 14.37
C GLU A 49 22.12 7.58 13.23
N PHE A 50 22.65 7.53 12.00
CA PHE A 50 21.98 8.09 10.84
C PHE A 50 20.64 7.40 10.54
N LEU A 51 20.60 6.07 10.56
CA LEU A 51 19.37 5.31 10.36
C LEU A 51 18.32 5.68 11.43
N LEU A 52 18.70 5.74 12.70
CA LEU A 52 17.79 6.10 13.79
C LEU A 52 17.23 7.51 13.64
N GLN A 53 18.06 8.48 13.24
CA GLN A 53 17.60 9.84 12.94
C GLN A 53 16.58 9.88 11.79
N VAL A 54 16.84 9.12 10.71
CA VAL A 54 15.92 9.01 9.58
C VAL A 54 14.62 8.34 10.00
N LEU A 55 14.69 7.30 10.84
CA LEU A 55 13.52 6.58 11.36
C LEU A 55 12.64 7.45 12.25
N ASP A 56 13.23 8.23 13.16
CA ASP A 56 12.48 9.17 13.99
C ASP A 56 11.75 10.22 13.13
N GLN A 57 12.43 10.77 12.11
CA GLN A 57 11.84 11.77 11.20
C GLN A 57 10.68 11.19 10.37
N VAL A 58 10.91 10.07 9.66
CA VAL A 58 9.88 9.48 8.78
C VAL A 58 8.67 9.00 9.58
N THR A 59 8.89 8.45 10.76
CA THR A 59 7.80 7.97 11.63
C THR A 59 6.96 9.13 12.14
N LEU A 60 7.60 10.24 12.52
CA LEU A 60 6.88 11.46 12.87
C LEU A 60 6.06 11.98 11.68
N SER A 61 6.66 12.05 10.48
CA SER A 61 5.97 12.52 9.27
C SER A 61 4.73 11.66 8.94
N ILE A 62 4.86 10.33 8.99
CA ILE A 62 3.75 9.39 8.80
C ILE A 62 2.64 9.66 9.83
N PHE A 63 2.99 9.76 11.11
CA PHE A 63 2.00 9.95 12.18
C PHE A 63 1.32 11.33 12.15
N MET A 64 1.95 12.32 11.54
CA MET A 64 1.37 13.67 11.34
C MET A 64 0.57 13.80 10.04
N SER A 65 0.56 12.78 9.18
CA SER A 65 -0.08 12.82 7.86
C SER A 65 -1.41 12.03 7.70
N PRO A 66 -2.18 11.64 8.73
CA PRO A 66 -3.39 10.84 8.51
C PRO A 66 -4.46 11.58 7.69
N GLU A 67 -4.51 12.90 7.78
CA GLU A 67 -5.45 13.74 7.02
C GLU A 67 -5.11 13.85 5.52
N ALA A 68 -3.86 13.58 5.15
CA ALA A 68 -3.48 13.48 3.73
C ALA A 68 -3.95 12.17 3.09
N CYS A 69 -4.29 11.15 3.90
CA CYS A 69 -4.88 9.90 3.40
C CYS A 69 -6.32 10.14 2.94
N PRO A 70 -6.69 9.76 1.70
CA PRO A 70 -8.04 9.96 1.19
C PRO A 70 -9.11 9.39 2.12
N LYS A 71 -10.17 10.16 2.37
CA LYS A 71 -11.28 9.74 3.25
C LYS A 71 -11.88 8.39 2.86
N SER A 72 -11.96 8.10 1.56
CA SER A 72 -12.42 6.81 1.04
C SER A 72 -11.53 5.64 1.46
N VAL A 73 -10.21 5.80 1.41
CA VAL A 73 -9.24 4.78 1.85
C VAL A 73 -9.31 4.59 3.37
N ARG A 74 -9.41 5.69 4.13
CA ARG A 74 -9.62 5.67 5.58
C ARG A 74 -10.91 4.96 5.98
N PHE A 75 -12.01 5.23 5.27
CA PHE A 75 -13.29 4.55 5.45
C PHE A 75 -13.19 3.04 5.16
N ILE A 76 -12.52 2.64 4.07
CA ILE A 76 -12.27 1.22 3.78
C ILE A 76 -11.46 0.56 4.91
N CYS A 77 -10.45 1.25 5.47
CA CYS A 77 -9.69 0.77 6.62
C CYS A 77 -10.61 0.57 7.85
N GLY A 78 -11.51 1.52 8.13
CA GLY A 78 -12.51 1.39 9.18
C GLY A 78 -13.48 0.21 8.98
N CYS A 79 -13.92 -0.02 7.73
CA CYS A 79 -14.73 -1.20 7.37
C CYS A 79 -13.97 -2.51 7.63
N LEU A 80 -12.70 -2.60 7.21
CA LEU A 80 -11.84 -3.74 7.45
C LEU A 80 -11.67 -3.99 8.95
N GLN A 81 -11.41 -2.93 9.72
CA GLN A 81 -11.24 -2.99 11.16
C GLN A 81 -12.49 -3.58 11.85
N ARG A 82 -13.69 -3.07 11.53
CA ARG A 82 -14.95 -3.59 12.08
C ARG A 82 -15.19 -5.05 11.69
N ALA A 83 -14.92 -5.42 10.44
CA ALA A 83 -15.10 -6.79 9.96
C ALA A 83 -14.20 -7.79 10.70
N VAL A 84 -12.93 -7.47 10.92
CA VAL A 84 -12.02 -8.38 11.62
C VAL A 84 -12.29 -8.44 13.12
N VAL A 85 -12.70 -7.34 13.75
CA VAL A 85 -13.09 -7.33 15.17
C VAL A 85 -14.34 -8.19 15.39
N SER A 86 -15.33 -8.11 14.49
CA SER A 86 -16.52 -8.95 14.54
C SER A 86 -16.19 -10.44 14.36
N LYS A 87 -15.26 -10.77 13.45
CA LYS A 87 -14.86 -12.15 13.16
C LYS A 87 -13.96 -12.76 14.24
N TRP A 88 -13.12 -11.95 14.90
CA TRP A 88 -12.16 -12.39 15.92
C TRP A 88 -12.17 -11.48 17.16
N PRO A 89 -13.26 -11.48 17.96
CA PRO A 89 -13.43 -10.54 19.08
C PRO A 89 -12.40 -10.70 20.21
N GLY A 90 -11.77 -11.88 20.34
CA GLY A 90 -10.74 -12.14 21.36
C GLY A 90 -9.33 -11.65 20.98
N GLU A 91 -9.06 -11.36 19.72
CA GLU A 91 -7.73 -10.97 19.25
C GLU A 91 -7.58 -9.45 19.18
N ARG A 92 -7.10 -8.84 20.26
CA ARG A 92 -7.03 -7.36 20.39
C ARG A 92 -6.26 -6.68 19.25
N LEU A 93 -5.19 -7.30 18.76
CA LEU A 93 -4.31 -6.72 17.73
C LEU A 93 -4.80 -6.97 16.30
N VAL A 94 -5.85 -7.75 16.07
CA VAL A 94 -6.35 -8.02 14.71
C VAL A 94 -6.78 -6.72 14.02
N ARG A 95 -7.34 -5.79 14.80
CA ARG A 95 -7.84 -4.49 14.33
C ARG A 95 -6.74 -3.60 13.77
N THR A 96 -5.55 -3.62 14.36
CA THR A 96 -4.41 -2.83 13.89
C THR A 96 -3.63 -3.56 12.80
N ARG A 97 -3.46 -4.88 12.94
CA ARG A 97 -2.76 -5.71 11.95
C ARG A 97 -3.42 -5.65 10.56
N VAL A 98 -4.76 -5.65 10.49
CA VAL A 98 -5.45 -5.59 9.18
C VAL A 98 -5.14 -4.29 8.44
N VAL A 99 -5.13 -3.16 9.15
CA VAL A 99 -4.87 -1.83 8.57
C VAL A 99 -3.39 -1.68 8.24
N SER A 100 -2.51 -2.08 9.17
CA SER A 100 -1.06 -2.10 8.99
C SER A 100 -0.64 -2.89 7.73
N GLY A 101 -1.26 -4.05 7.52
CA GLY A 101 -1.01 -4.89 6.34
C GLY A 101 -1.40 -4.25 5.00
N PHE A 102 -2.20 -3.17 4.99
CA PHE A 102 -2.46 -2.40 3.78
C PHE A 102 -1.59 -1.15 3.71
N ILE A 103 -1.54 -0.38 4.78
CA ILE A 103 -0.91 0.95 4.79
C ILE A 103 0.62 0.86 4.80
N PHE A 104 1.20 -0.06 5.57
CA PHE A 104 2.65 -0.24 5.59
C PHE A 104 3.08 -1.26 4.54
N LEU A 105 2.60 -2.49 4.65
CA LEU A 105 3.07 -3.60 3.82
C LEU A 105 2.77 -3.43 2.33
N ARG A 106 1.63 -2.82 1.96
CA ARG A 106 1.18 -2.72 0.56
C ARG A 106 1.22 -1.31 -0.03
N LEU A 107 1.56 -0.30 0.76
CA LEU A 107 1.62 1.09 0.32
C LEU A 107 2.94 1.78 0.68
N LEU A 108 3.16 2.12 1.96
CA LEU A 108 4.32 2.92 2.38
C LEU A 108 5.66 2.19 2.17
N CYS A 109 5.79 0.93 2.61
CA CYS A 109 7.03 0.17 2.44
C CYS A 109 7.32 -0.09 0.95
N PRO A 110 6.36 -0.53 0.11
CA PRO A 110 6.56 -0.60 -1.34
C PRO A 110 6.95 0.75 -1.99
N ALA A 111 6.40 1.87 -1.52
CA ALA A 111 6.74 3.20 -2.02
C ALA A 111 8.18 3.60 -1.68
N LEU A 112 8.67 3.25 -0.49
CA LEU A 112 10.07 3.43 -0.12
C LEU A 112 11.00 2.53 -0.95
N LEU A 113 10.61 1.28 -1.19
CA LEU A 113 11.40 0.33 -1.98
C LEU A 113 11.46 0.67 -3.47
N ASN A 114 10.41 1.30 -4.02
CA ASN A 114 10.30 1.62 -5.44
C ASN A 114 9.73 3.04 -5.67
N PRO A 115 10.42 4.10 -5.22
CA PRO A 115 9.84 5.44 -5.17
C PRO A 115 9.45 5.98 -6.54
N ARG A 116 10.19 5.61 -7.60
CA ARG A 116 9.86 5.97 -8.98
C ARG A 116 8.51 5.39 -9.42
N GLN A 117 8.22 4.13 -9.11
CA GLN A 117 6.96 3.49 -9.50
C GLN A 117 5.75 4.10 -8.77
N PHE A 118 5.98 4.71 -7.61
CA PHE A 118 4.96 5.41 -6.84
C PHE A 118 4.92 6.92 -7.13
N GLY A 119 5.68 7.39 -8.12
CA GLY A 119 5.67 8.80 -8.55
C GLY A 119 6.29 9.76 -7.54
N LEU A 120 7.12 9.27 -6.61
CA LEU A 120 7.82 10.11 -5.62
C LEU A 120 9.07 10.78 -6.19
N VAL A 121 9.69 10.17 -7.20
CA VAL A 121 10.92 10.66 -7.84
C VAL A 121 10.85 10.42 -9.36
N GLY A 122 11.55 11.23 -10.14
CA GLY A 122 11.60 11.10 -11.60
C GLY A 122 12.51 9.97 -12.09
N GLU A 123 13.59 9.70 -11.36
CA GLU A 123 14.65 8.75 -11.74
C GLU A 123 14.81 7.63 -10.72
N GLN A 124 15.45 6.53 -11.13
CA GLN A 124 15.70 5.41 -10.23
C GLN A 124 16.79 5.78 -9.22
N PRO A 125 16.59 5.54 -7.90
CA PRO A 125 17.63 5.82 -6.91
C PRO A 125 18.92 5.06 -7.19
N SER A 126 20.05 5.64 -6.78
CA SER A 126 21.35 4.96 -6.85
C SER A 126 21.34 3.66 -6.02
N PRO A 127 22.25 2.70 -6.28
CA PRO A 127 22.35 1.49 -5.47
C PRO A 127 22.59 1.77 -3.97
N ALA A 128 23.35 2.82 -3.66
CA ALA A 128 23.58 3.25 -2.28
C ALA A 128 22.29 3.77 -1.62
N ALA A 129 21.58 4.69 -2.27
CA ALA A 129 20.30 5.20 -1.76
C ALA A 129 19.25 4.09 -1.63
N THR A 130 19.21 3.16 -2.58
CA THR A 130 18.32 1.99 -2.56
C THR A 130 18.57 1.12 -1.33
N ARG A 131 19.84 0.85 -0.97
CA ARG A 131 20.17 0.11 0.26
C ARG A 131 19.65 0.82 1.51
N SER A 132 19.82 2.14 1.61
CA SER A 132 19.31 2.91 2.74
C SER A 132 17.78 2.92 2.82
N LEU A 133 17.09 3.07 1.67
CA LEU A 133 15.63 2.98 1.59
C LEU A 133 15.11 1.61 2.04
N VAL A 134 15.79 0.52 1.66
CA VAL A 134 15.47 -0.84 2.13
C VAL A 134 15.58 -0.94 3.65
N MET A 135 16.63 -0.39 4.25
CA MET A 135 16.83 -0.41 5.70
C MET A 135 15.72 0.33 6.44
N VAL A 136 15.33 1.52 5.95
CA VAL A 136 14.21 2.28 6.52
C VAL A 136 12.89 1.52 6.36
N ALA A 137 12.59 1.00 5.17
CA ALA A 137 11.37 0.25 4.91
C ALA A 137 11.26 -1.00 5.80
N LYS A 138 12.36 -1.70 6.04
CA LYS A 138 12.43 -2.88 6.90
C LYS A 138 12.16 -2.55 8.36
N CYS A 139 12.75 -1.48 8.89
CA CYS A 139 12.52 -1.04 10.26
C CYS A 139 11.06 -0.57 10.46
N LEU A 140 10.52 0.20 9.51
CA LEU A 140 9.10 0.59 9.52
C LEU A 140 8.17 -0.62 9.44
N GLN A 141 8.52 -1.64 8.65
CA GLN A 141 7.73 -2.86 8.55
C GLN A 141 7.72 -3.64 9.88
N ASN A 142 8.84 -3.73 10.58
CA ASN A 142 8.91 -4.34 11.91
C ASN A 142 8.10 -3.55 12.94
N LEU A 143 8.21 -2.21 12.95
CA LEU A 143 7.38 -1.35 13.79
C LEU A 143 5.89 -1.53 13.49
N ALA A 144 5.49 -1.58 12.21
CA ALA A 144 4.11 -1.77 11.78
C ALA A 144 3.56 -3.16 12.16
N ASN A 145 4.43 -4.16 12.27
CA ASN A 145 4.12 -5.49 12.76
C ASN A 145 4.17 -5.59 14.30
N LEU A 146 4.62 -4.53 14.99
CA LEU A 146 4.82 -4.46 16.44
C LEU A 146 5.82 -5.49 16.98
N VAL A 147 6.79 -5.88 16.15
CA VAL A 147 7.83 -6.88 16.48
C VAL A 147 9.21 -6.25 16.48
N GLU A 148 10.05 -6.72 17.39
CA GLU A 148 11.47 -6.36 17.48
C GLU A 148 12.32 -7.24 16.57
N PHE A 149 13.52 -6.78 16.26
CA PHE A 149 14.56 -7.64 15.71
C PHE A 149 15.09 -8.58 16.80
N GLY A 150 15.47 -9.79 16.40
CA GLY A 150 16.07 -10.79 17.29
C GLY A 150 17.14 -11.60 16.57
N GLY A 151 17.54 -12.73 17.14
CA GLY A 151 18.77 -13.47 16.77
C GLY A 151 18.94 -13.93 15.31
N LYS A 152 17.93 -13.79 14.45
CA LYS A 152 18.11 -13.96 12.99
C LYS A 152 18.93 -12.83 12.37
N GLU A 153 18.85 -11.63 12.94
CA GLU A 153 19.48 -10.40 12.42
C GLU A 153 20.04 -9.57 13.58
N PRO A 154 21.10 -10.05 14.26
CA PRO A 154 21.62 -9.42 15.49
C PRO A 154 22.10 -7.98 15.27
N TYR A 155 22.59 -7.66 14.06
CA TYR A 155 23.01 -6.32 13.69
C TYR A 155 21.86 -5.28 13.69
N MET A 156 20.60 -5.71 13.69
CA MET A 156 19.43 -4.82 13.75
C MET A 156 18.94 -4.55 15.17
N GLU A 157 19.48 -5.22 16.21
CA GLU A 157 19.00 -5.06 17.58
C GLU A 157 19.17 -3.64 18.12
N VAL A 158 20.12 -2.87 17.58
CA VAL A 158 20.30 -1.43 17.85
C VAL A 158 19.06 -0.59 17.52
N VAL A 159 18.15 -1.09 16.68
CA VAL A 159 16.89 -0.43 16.30
C VAL A 159 15.74 -0.75 17.26
N ASN A 160 15.86 -1.78 18.10
CA ASN A 160 14.79 -2.19 19.02
C ASN A 160 14.33 -1.08 19.98
N PRO A 161 15.20 -0.22 20.55
CA PRO A 161 14.77 0.92 21.36
C PRO A 161 13.82 1.86 20.61
N PHE A 162 14.08 2.12 19.31
CA PHE A 162 13.19 2.92 18.46
C PHE A 162 11.84 2.23 18.26
N ILE A 163 11.83 0.90 18.05
CA ILE A 163 10.58 0.14 17.87
C ILE A 163 9.74 0.23 19.16
N LEU A 164 10.34 -0.12 20.30
CA LEU A 164 9.68 -0.12 21.61
C LEU A 164 9.07 1.25 21.94
N LYS A 165 9.81 2.34 21.71
CA LYS A 165 9.36 3.72 21.90
C LYS A 165 8.12 4.08 21.06
N ASN A 166 7.94 3.46 19.89
CA ASN A 166 6.92 3.85 18.92
C ASN A 166 5.76 2.85 18.77
N LYS A 167 5.78 1.68 19.41
CA LYS A 167 4.71 0.66 19.28
C LYS A 167 3.31 1.21 19.59
N GLU A 168 3.17 1.94 20.69
CA GLU A 168 1.86 2.51 21.07
C GLU A 168 1.42 3.63 20.11
N ARG A 169 2.36 4.49 19.68
CA ARG A 169 2.09 5.54 18.69
C ARG A 169 1.62 4.94 17.36
N MET A 170 2.21 3.82 16.94
CA MET A 170 1.77 3.08 15.75
C MET A 170 0.32 2.60 15.89
N VAL A 171 -0.05 2.05 17.05
CA VAL A 171 -1.43 1.62 17.32
C VAL A 171 -2.41 2.80 17.25
N VAL A 172 -2.06 3.92 17.90
CA VAL A 172 -2.89 5.15 17.89
C VAL A 172 -3.06 5.68 16.46
N PHE A 173 -1.98 5.72 15.68
CA PHE A 173 -2.03 6.15 14.29
C PHE A 173 -2.96 5.27 13.45
N LEU A 174 -2.87 3.94 13.57
CA LEU A 174 -3.71 3.00 12.80
C LEU A 174 -5.19 3.10 13.18
N ASP A 175 -5.48 3.31 14.47
CA ASP A 175 -6.84 3.55 14.97
C ASP A 175 -7.38 4.91 14.47
N GLN A 176 -6.58 5.98 14.49
CA GLN A 176 -6.95 7.30 13.97
C GLN A 176 -7.18 7.29 12.44
N LEU A 177 -6.35 6.56 11.69
CA LEU A 177 -6.51 6.44 10.25
C LEU A 177 -7.84 5.76 9.89
N SER A 178 -8.31 4.85 10.74
CA SER A 178 -9.50 4.00 10.51
C SER A 178 -10.79 4.52 11.15
N SER A 179 -10.75 5.69 11.79
CA SER A 179 -11.90 6.25 12.52
C SER A 179 -12.99 6.87 11.63
N VAL A 180 -12.76 6.94 10.31
CA VAL A 180 -13.72 7.52 9.36
C VAL A 180 -14.91 6.58 9.15
N THR A 181 -16.12 7.06 9.46
CA THR A 181 -17.38 6.31 9.38
C THR A 181 -18.18 6.56 8.11
N GLU A 182 -17.81 7.59 7.33
CA GLU A 182 -18.50 7.96 6.10
C GLU A 182 -17.53 7.93 4.92
N ALA A 183 -17.93 7.31 3.81
CA ALA A 183 -17.08 7.18 2.62
C ALA A 183 -16.74 8.54 1.96
N GLY A 184 -17.52 9.58 2.26
CA GLY A 184 -17.52 10.85 1.54
C GLY A 184 -18.11 10.70 0.14
N GLU A 185 -18.18 11.81 -0.59
CA GLU A 185 -18.59 11.77 -2.00
C GLU A 185 -17.43 11.26 -2.88
N PRO A 186 -17.72 10.38 -3.87
CA PRO A 186 -16.71 9.93 -4.81
C PRO A 186 -16.18 11.13 -5.61
N ARG A 187 -14.89 11.44 -5.45
CA ARG A 187 -14.21 12.42 -6.29
C ARG A 187 -14.02 11.81 -7.68
N ILE A 188 -14.87 12.18 -8.64
CA ILE A 188 -14.64 11.87 -10.05
C ILE A 188 -13.53 12.80 -10.56
N THR A 189 -12.27 12.39 -10.36
CA THR A 189 -11.09 13.20 -10.69
C THR A 189 -10.78 13.22 -12.19
N SER A 190 -11.35 12.28 -12.96
CA SER A 190 -11.31 12.24 -14.42
C SER A 190 -12.54 11.50 -14.94
N LYS A 191 -13.05 11.86 -16.12
CA LYS A 191 -14.00 10.99 -16.84
C LYS A 191 -13.17 9.84 -17.43
N PRO A 192 -13.24 8.60 -16.90
CA PRO A 192 -12.64 7.47 -17.59
C PRO A 192 -13.25 7.36 -18.98
N ASP A 193 -12.50 6.80 -19.94
CA ASP A 193 -13.09 6.33 -21.19
C ASP A 193 -13.96 5.11 -20.88
N THR A 194 -15.15 5.38 -20.33
CA THR A 194 -16.09 4.37 -19.84
C THR A 194 -16.45 3.39 -20.95
N ALA A 195 -16.50 3.86 -22.20
CA ALA A 195 -16.76 2.98 -23.34
C ALA A 195 -15.66 1.93 -23.51
N ARG A 196 -14.38 2.33 -23.41
CA ARG A 196 -13.24 1.39 -23.47
C ARG A 196 -13.23 0.42 -22.30
N GLU A 197 -13.41 0.89 -21.07
CA GLU A 197 -13.46 0.03 -19.89
C GLU A 197 -14.61 -0.98 -19.94
N LEU A 198 -15.80 -0.54 -20.37
CA LEU A 198 -16.96 -1.41 -20.59
C LEU A 198 -16.71 -2.41 -21.72
N ALA A 199 -16.00 -2.02 -22.79
CA ALA A 199 -15.62 -2.95 -23.85
C ALA A 199 -14.64 -4.02 -23.35
N THR A 200 -13.67 -3.66 -22.50
CA THR A 200 -12.79 -4.61 -21.82
C THR A 200 -13.58 -5.56 -20.93
N LEU A 201 -14.51 -5.04 -20.12
CA LEU A 201 -15.38 -5.86 -19.27
C LEU A 201 -16.22 -6.83 -20.11
N HIS A 202 -16.81 -6.35 -21.20
CA HIS A 202 -17.57 -7.19 -22.13
C HIS A 202 -16.70 -8.30 -22.72
N HIS A 203 -15.46 -8.01 -23.13
CA HIS A 203 -14.55 -9.01 -23.66
C HIS A 203 -14.24 -10.12 -22.64
N ILE A 204 -14.05 -9.76 -21.37
CA ILE A 204 -13.88 -10.72 -20.27
C ILE A 204 -15.14 -11.57 -20.10
N CYS A 205 -16.33 -10.95 -20.10
CA CYS A 205 -17.59 -11.68 -19.99
C CYS A 205 -17.81 -12.67 -21.13
N VAL A 206 -17.43 -12.31 -22.36
CA VAL A 206 -17.51 -13.20 -23.53
C VAL A 206 -16.53 -14.36 -23.39
N ALA A 207 -15.29 -14.10 -22.98
CA ALA A 207 -14.26 -15.13 -22.81
C ALA A 207 -14.68 -16.21 -21.79
N HIS A 208 -15.43 -15.82 -20.76
CA HIS A 208 -15.92 -16.73 -19.69
C HIS A 208 -17.42 -17.00 -19.76
N LEU A 209 -18.06 -16.82 -20.92
CA LEU A 209 -19.53 -16.89 -21.02
C LEU A 209 -20.10 -18.24 -20.58
N LEU A 210 -19.43 -19.35 -20.90
CA LEU A 210 -19.86 -20.70 -20.51
C LEU A 210 -19.84 -20.89 -18.99
N GLU A 211 -18.80 -20.40 -18.31
CA GLU A 211 -18.70 -20.42 -16.85
C GLU A 211 -19.77 -19.54 -16.22
N LEU A 212 -19.98 -18.33 -16.76
CA LEU A 212 -21.04 -17.42 -16.28
C LEU A 212 -22.43 -18.04 -16.44
N GLN A 213 -22.70 -18.75 -17.54
CA GLN A 213 -23.96 -19.49 -17.75
C GLN A 213 -24.12 -20.63 -16.74
N ALA A 214 -23.04 -21.33 -16.39
CA ALA A 214 -23.08 -22.35 -15.33
C ALA A 214 -23.38 -21.72 -13.96
N VAL A 215 -22.79 -20.57 -13.64
CA VAL A 215 -23.07 -19.83 -12.40
C VAL A 215 -24.51 -19.34 -12.34
N VAL A 216 -25.13 -18.91 -13.45
CA VAL A 216 -26.56 -18.51 -13.49
C VAL A 216 -27.49 -19.63 -13.01
N LYS A 217 -27.16 -20.89 -13.31
CA LYS A 217 -27.97 -22.05 -12.88
C LYS A 217 -27.98 -22.22 -11.36
N ILE A 218 -26.94 -21.74 -10.68
CA ILE A 218 -26.76 -21.82 -9.23
C ILE A 218 -27.19 -20.51 -8.55
N ASN A 219 -26.93 -19.37 -9.19
CA ASN A 219 -27.19 -18.02 -8.70
C ASN A 219 -27.77 -17.13 -9.81
N ASN A 220 -29.07 -16.89 -9.75
CA ASN A 220 -29.79 -16.16 -10.78
C ASN A 220 -29.51 -14.64 -10.80
N ASN A 221 -28.77 -14.10 -9.81
CA ASN A 221 -28.50 -12.66 -9.70
C ASN A 221 -27.67 -12.09 -10.87
N ILE A 222 -26.94 -12.93 -11.61
CA ILE A 222 -26.13 -12.52 -12.75
C ILE A 222 -26.79 -12.80 -14.11
N LYS A 223 -28.06 -13.22 -14.14
CA LYS A 223 -28.76 -13.55 -15.40
C LYS A 223 -28.74 -12.40 -16.40
N THR A 224 -29.01 -11.17 -15.92
CA THR A 224 -28.98 -9.96 -16.76
C THR A 224 -27.61 -9.72 -17.38
N LEU A 225 -26.51 -9.97 -16.66
CA LEU A 225 -25.15 -9.83 -17.18
C LEU A 225 -24.90 -10.77 -18.36
N VAL A 226 -25.31 -12.04 -18.22
CA VAL A 226 -25.17 -13.05 -19.28
C VAL A 226 -26.01 -12.70 -20.50
N THR A 227 -27.26 -12.28 -20.29
CA THR A 227 -28.15 -11.86 -21.39
C THR A 227 -27.61 -10.64 -22.13
N VAL A 228 -27.15 -9.61 -21.41
CA VAL A 228 -26.57 -8.40 -22.02
C VAL A 228 -25.28 -8.74 -22.78
N THR A 229 -24.45 -9.65 -22.25
CA THR A 229 -23.23 -10.11 -22.93
C THR A 229 -23.56 -10.78 -24.25
N ASP A 230 -24.49 -11.75 -24.27
CA ASP A 230 -24.91 -12.43 -25.49
C ASP A 230 -25.54 -11.46 -26.52
N MET A 231 -26.38 -10.55 -26.05
CA MET A 231 -27.02 -9.54 -26.90
C MET A 231 -25.99 -8.61 -27.57
N LEU A 232 -25.01 -8.11 -26.81
CA LEU A 232 -23.97 -7.23 -27.35
C LEU A 232 -23.05 -7.97 -28.33
N SER A 233 -22.74 -9.24 -28.07
CA SER A 233 -21.98 -10.08 -29.02
C SER A 233 -22.71 -10.29 -30.34
N LYS A 234 -24.01 -10.60 -30.29
CA LYS A 234 -24.85 -10.74 -31.49
C LYS A 234 -24.97 -9.43 -32.26
N HIS A 235 -25.15 -8.31 -31.56
CA HIS A 235 -25.23 -6.99 -32.19
C HIS A 235 -23.92 -6.62 -32.91
N LYS A 236 -22.76 -6.90 -32.28
CA LYS A 236 -21.44 -6.70 -32.90
C LYS A 236 -21.27 -7.54 -34.17
N GLN A 237 -21.68 -8.82 -34.14
CA GLN A 237 -21.59 -9.69 -35.30
C GLN A 237 -22.46 -9.19 -36.46
N LYS A 238 -23.72 -8.83 -36.17
CA LYS A 238 -24.64 -8.28 -37.17
C LYS A 238 -24.10 -6.99 -37.80
N TYR A 239 -23.52 -6.11 -37.00
CA TYR A 239 -22.91 -4.87 -37.50
C TYR A 239 -21.72 -5.14 -38.43
N LEU A 240 -20.86 -6.12 -38.10
CA LEU A 240 -19.73 -6.51 -38.95
C LEU A 240 -20.18 -7.16 -40.27
N GLU A 241 -21.30 -7.87 -40.26
CA GLU A 241 -21.90 -8.45 -41.47
C GLU A 241 -22.49 -7.37 -42.40
N MET A 242 -22.99 -6.25 -41.86
CA MET A 242 -23.57 -5.14 -42.64
C MET A 242 -22.54 -4.24 -43.33
N ILE A 243 -21.28 -4.28 -42.91
CA ILE A 243 -20.18 -3.42 -43.43
C ILE A 243 -19.29 -4.18 -44.41
N ARG A 244 -19.51 -5.50 -44.55
CA ARG A 244 -18.91 -6.33 -45.61
C ARG A 244 -19.75 -6.27 -46.87
#